data_AF-A0A354FBW5-F1
#
_entry.id   AF-A0A354FBW5-F1
#
_cell.length_a   1.000
_cell.length_b   1.000
_cell.length_c   1.000
_cell.angle_alpha   90.00
_cell.angle_beta   90.00
_cell.angle_gamma   90.00
#
_symmetry.space_group_name_H-M   'P 1'
#
loop_
_entity.id
_entity.type
_entity.pdbx_description
1 polymer ?
#
loop_
_entity_poly.entity_id
_entity_poly.type
_entity_poly.pdbx_seq_one_letter_code
_entity_poly.pdbx_strand_id
1 'polypeptide(L)'
;MRQQLIPTLFTVLGQDETGDRIYEKLLQSGVNVQYIVRTQGYPTPKKLSVRKEDREFCQVIDYKKNYQLNKNAQKSKDDLLKSAKVVLLDSAIAEPELDHVIGQIKEYDFFVTILGSSLTW
;
A
#
# COMPACT_ATOMS: atom_id res chain seq x y z
N MET A 1 -23.80 -20.13 -2.77
CA MET A 1 -22.54 -19.86 -2.05
C MET A 1 -22.07 -18.47 -2.40
N ARG A 2 -21.96 -17.53 -1.44
CA ARG A 2 -21.25 -16.27 -1.70
C ARG A 2 -19.76 -16.61 -1.73
N GLN A 3 -19.11 -16.41 -2.87
CA GLN A 3 -17.64 -16.46 -2.91
C GLN A 3 -17.12 -15.35 -2.01
N GLN A 4 -16.35 -15.72 -0.99
CA GLN A 4 -15.70 -14.75 -0.12
C GLN A 4 -14.49 -14.19 -0.86
N LEU A 5 -14.52 -12.90 -1.17
CA LEU A 5 -13.38 -12.20 -1.75
C LEU A 5 -12.31 -12.04 -0.67
N ILE A 6 -11.10 -12.53 -0.97
CA ILE A 6 -9.92 -12.34 -0.13
C ILE A 6 -9.14 -11.17 -0.72
N PRO A 7 -9.07 -10.00 -0.06
CA PRO A 7 -8.29 -8.89 -0.55
C PRO A 7 -6.80 -9.21 -0.50
N THR A 8 -6.06 -8.83 -1.54
CA THR A 8 -4.60 -8.94 -1.57
C THR A 8 -4.00 -7.55 -1.40
N LEU A 9 -3.08 -7.40 -0.44
CA LEU A 9 -2.38 -6.14 -0.22
C LEU A 9 -0.95 -6.23 -0.75
N PHE A 10 -0.62 -5.35 -1.68
CA PHE A 10 0.76 -5.06 -2.04
C PHE A 10 1.19 -3.79 -1.30
N THR A 11 2.19 -3.91 -0.42
CA THR A 11 2.79 -2.77 0.30
C THR A 11 4.19 -3.13 0.78
N VAL A 12 4.88 -2.17 1.38
CA VAL A 12 6.23 -2.34 1.93
C VAL A 12 6.17 -2.06 3.43
N LEU A 13 6.68 -2.99 4.22
CA LEU A 13 6.83 -2.83 5.67
C LEU A 13 8.30 -3.05 6.06
N GLY A 14 8.76 -2.29 7.05
CA GLY A 14 10.04 -2.55 7.69
C GLY A 14 10.01 -3.86 8.47
N GLN A 15 11.16 -4.51 8.59
CA GLN A 15 11.38 -5.60 9.55
C GLN A 15 11.63 -4.99 10.94
N ASP A 16 10.61 -4.35 11.48
CA ASP A 16 10.57 -3.76 12.81
C ASP A 16 9.26 -4.12 13.52
N GLU A 17 9.20 -3.88 14.83
CA GLU A 17 8.05 -4.23 15.67
C GLU A 17 6.73 -3.65 15.13
N THR A 18 6.77 -2.46 14.55
CA THR A 18 5.58 -1.82 13.97
C THR A 18 5.10 -2.59 12.73
N GLY A 19 6.03 -2.89 11.82
CA GLY A 19 5.75 -3.67 10.62
C GLY A 19 5.28 -5.07 10.95
N ASP A 20 5.88 -5.74 11.93
CA ASP A 20 5.49 -7.09 12.38
C ASP A 20 4.03 -7.10 12.87
N ARG A 21 3.68 -6.17 13.77
CA ARG A 21 2.30 -6.03 14.27
C ARG A 21 1.28 -5.76 13.17
N ILE A 22 1.62 -4.92 12.18
CA ILE A 22 0.74 -4.65 11.02
C ILE A 22 0.53 -5.93 10.21
N TYR A 23 1.61 -6.65 9.91
CA TYR A 23 1.56 -7.88 9.12
C TYR A 23 0.69 -8.96 9.80
N GLU A 24 0.89 -9.18 11.09
CA GLU A 24 0.10 -10.12 11.88
C GLU A 24 -1.39 -9.74 11.90
N LYS A 25 -1.69 -8.45 12.07
CA LYS A 25 -3.08 -7.97 12.09
C LYS A 25 -3.77 -8.15 10.74
N LEU A 26 -3.06 -7.90 9.63
CA LEU A 26 -3.58 -8.12 8.28
C LEU A 26 -3.85 -9.61 8.02
N LEU A 27 -2.93 -10.48 8.42
CA LEU A 27 -3.09 -11.93 8.31
C LEU A 27 -4.30 -12.42 9.11
N GLN A 28 -4.46 -11.96 10.36
CA GLN A 28 -5.62 -12.28 11.21
C GLN A 28 -6.94 -11.74 10.64
N SER A 29 -6.89 -10.67 9.84
CA SER A 29 -8.06 -10.05 9.22
C SER A 29 -8.44 -10.69 7.88
N GLY A 30 -7.74 -11.76 7.46
CA GLY A 30 -8.02 -12.47 6.21
C GLY A 30 -7.52 -11.76 4.96
N VAL A 31 -6.52 -10.86 5.08
CA VAL A 31 -5.84 -10.25 3.94
C VAL A 31 -4.78 -11.23 3.42
N ASN A 32 -4.67 -11.39 2.10
CA ASN A 32 -3.55 -12.09 1.51
C ASN A 32 -2.28 -11.23 1.62
N VAL A 33 -1.40 -11.61 2.54
CA VAL A 33 -0.16 -10.90 2.90
C VAL A 33 1.07 -11.38 2.12
N GLN A 34 0.94 -12.34 1.20
CA GLN A 34 2.07 -12.90 0.44
C GLN A 34 2.82 -11.87 -0.41
N TYR A 35 2.16 -10.76 -0.75
CA TYR A 35 2.69 -9.70 -1.59
C TYR A 35 3.20 -8.49 -0.80
N ILE A 36 3.26 -8.60 0.54
CA ILE A 36 3.86 -7.58 1.40
C ILE A 36 5.37 -7.75 1.41
N VAL A 37 6.09 -6.73 0.93
CA VAL A 37 7.54 -6.70 0.93
C VAL A 37 8.05 -6.36 2.33
N ARG A 38 8.88 -7.23 2.90
CA ARG A 38 9.54 -7.02 4.20
C ARG A 38 10.98 -6.57 3.99
N THR A 39 11.34 -5.37 4.43
CA THR A 39 12.68 -4.78 4.21
C THR A 39 13.44 -4.51 5.50
N GLN A 40 14.73 -4.81 5.53
CA GLN A 40 15.66 -4.37 6.59
C GLN A 40 16.30 -3.02 6.29
N GLY A 41 16.20 -2.55 5.04
CA GLY A 41 16.88 -1.32 4.61
C GLY A 41 16.31 -0.06 5.26
N TYR A 42 15.04 -0.09 5.68
CA TYR A 42 14.32 1.06 6.23
C TYR A 42 13.26 0.60 7.25
N PRO A 43 12.96 1.42 8.27
CA PRO A 43 11.85 1.17 9.18
C PRO A 43 10.50 1.35 8.46
N THR A 44 9.44 0.81 9.06
CA THR A 44 8.06 1.06 8.65
C THR A 44 7.75 2.55 8.75
N PRO A 45 7.26 3.21 7.68
CA PRO A 45 6.97 4.65 7.69
C PRO A 45 6.00 5.05 8.80
N LYS A 46 6.21 6.23 9.39
CA LYS A 46 5.38 6.74 10.49
C LYS A 46 4.89 8.15 10.18
N LYS A 47 3.63 8.43 10.53
CA LYS A 47 3.05 9.77 10.51
C LYS A 47 2.73 10.18 11.95
N LEU A 48 3.39 11.21 12.46
CA LEU A 48 3.05 11.88 13.70
C LEU A 48 2.11 13.05 13.38
N SER A 49 0.93 13.06 13.99
CA SER A 49 -0.04 14.15 13.85
C SER A 49 -0.33 14.71 15.23
N VAL A 50 -0.03 15.99 15.45
CA VAL A 50 -0.34 16.73 16.68
C VAL A 50 -1.60 17.53 16.44
N ARG A 51 -2.62 17.31 17.27
CA ARG A 51 -3.89 18.03 17.21
C ARG A 51 -4.09 18.86 18.48
N LYS A 52 -4.66 20.05 18.34
CA LYS A 52 -5.18 20.86 19.44
C LYS A 52 -6.67 21.06 19.16
N GLU A 53 -7.51 20.47 20.00
CA GLU A 53 -8.96 20.36 19.74
C GLU A 53 -9.21 19.72 18.36
N ASP A 54 -10.15 20.27 17.58
CA ASP A 54 -10.47 19.79 16.23
C ASP A 54 -9.49 20.28 15.15
N ARG A 55 -8.41 20.96 15.52
CA ARG A 55 -7.43 21.52 14.57
C ARG A 55 -6.16 20.69 14.56
N GLU A 56 -5.74 20.28 13.37
CA GLU A 56 -4.39 19.76 13.16
C GLU A 56 -3.39 20.91 13.33
N PHE A 57 -2.47 20.73 14.27
CA PHE A 57 -1.48 21.74 14.64
C PHE A 57 -0.15 21.51 13.91
N CYS A 58 0.26 20.24 13.76
CA CYS A 58 1.47 19.88 13.05
C CYS A 58 1.43 18.42 12.58
N GLN A 59 1.94 18.17 11.38
CA GLN A 59 2.13 16.84 10.84
C GLN A 59 3.60 16.62 10.47
N VAL A 60 4.18 15.53 10.97
CA VAL A 60 5.50 15.05 10.54
C VAL A 60 5.32 13.67 9.95
N ILE A 61 5.73 13.49 8.70
CA ILE A 61 5.73 12.19 8.03
C ILE A 61 7.18 11.77 7.86
N ASP A 62 7.56 10.68 8.51
CA ASP A 62 8.83 10.00 8.26
C ASP A 62 8.61 8.96 7.17
N TYR A 63 8.78 9.40 5.92
CA TYR A 63 8.78 8.54 4.74
C TYR A 63 10.02 8.83 3.91
N LYS A 64 10.67 7.77 3.42
CA LYS A 64 11.78 7.92 2.50
C LYS A 64 11.25 8.18 1.09
N LYS A 65 11.44 9.40 0.58
CA LYS A 65 11.01 9.82 -0.76
C LYS A 65 11.55 8.97 -1.92
N ASN A 66 12.62 8.21 -1.70
CA ASN A 66 13.32 7.45 -2.75
C ASN A 66 13.35 5.94 -2.48
N TYR A 67 12.35 5.39 -1.79
CA TYR A 67 12.25 3.93 -1.72
C TYR A 67 12.01 3.36 -3.12
N GLN A 68 12.82 2.37 -3.51
CA GLN A 68 12.64 1.64 -4.76
C GLN A 68 12.44 0.16 -4.46
N LEU A 69 11.45 -0.44 -5.11
CA LEU A 69 11.27 -1.89 -5.07
C LEU A 69 12.49 -2.56 -5.71
N ASN A 70 12.96 -3.64 -5.09
CA ASN A 70 13.92 -4.50 -5.77
C ASN A 70 13.25 -5.22 -6.95
N LYS A 71 14.06 -5.73 -7.89
CA LYS A 71 13.56 -6.39 -9.11
C LYS A 71 12.57 -7.52 -8.85
N ASN A 72 12.76 -8.28 -7.78
CA ASN A 72 11.88 -9.40 -7.44
C ASN A 72 10.53 -8.90 -6.95
N ALA A 73 10.51 -7.90 -6.07
CA ALA A 73 9.28 -7.29 -5.57
C ALA A 73 8.50 -6.59 -6.70
N GLN A 74 9.21 -5.92 -7.61
CA GLN A 74 8.62 -5.32 -8.81
C GLN A 74 7.95 -6.39 -9.69
N LYS A 75 8.66 -7.49 -9.98
CA LYS A 75 8.11 -8.60 -10.76
C LYS A 75 6.88 -9.23 -10.08
N SER A 76 6.93 -9.45 -8.77
CA SER A 76 5.80 -9.99 -8.01
C SER A 76 4.58 -9.07 -8.04
N LYS A 77 4.79 -7.74 -8.01
CA LYS A 77 3.73 -6.74 -8.19
C LYS A 77 3.10 -6.84 -9.57
N ASP A 78 3.94 -6.87 -10.61
CA ASP A 78 3.47 -6.93 -12.00
C ASP A 78 2.70 -8.24 -12.28
N ASP A 79 3.16 -9.36 -11.73
CA ASP A 79 2.47 -10.65 -11.83
C ASP A 79 1.13 -10.65 -11.07
N LEU A 80 1.05 -9.96 -9.93
CA LEU A 80 -0.21 -9.77 -9.21
C LEU A 80 -1.21 -8.96 -10.05
N LEU A 81 -0.76 -7.85 -10.65
CA LEU A 81 -1.61 -6.95 -11.44
C LEU A 81 -2.25 -7.64 -12.65
N LYS A 82 -1.55 -8.57 -13.31
CA LYS A 82 -2.09 -9.38 -14.42
C LYS A 82 -3.32 -10.20 -14.04
N SER A 83 -3.41 -10.63 -12.78
CA SER A 83 -4.51 -11.45 -12.28
C SER A 83 -5.63 -10.61 -11.64
N ALA A 84 -5.37 -9.34 -11.35
CA ALA A 84 -6.30 -8.46 -10.67
C ALA A 84 -7.51 -8.12 -11.57
N LYS A 85 -8.67 -7.94 -10.92
CA LYS A 85 -9.89 -7.44 -11.58
C LYS A 85 -10.25 -6.02 -11.11
N VAL A 86 -9.90 -5.73 -9.86
CA VAL A 86 -10.10 -4.44 -9.21
C VAL A 86 -8.80 -4.08 -8.49
N VAL A 87 -8.27 -2.90 -8.77
CA VAL A 87 -7.07 -2.34 -8.15
C VAL A 87 -7.46 -1.07 -7.40
N LEU A 88 -7.19 -1.06 -6.11
CA LEU A 88 -7.42 0.08 -5.22
C LEU A 88 -6.07 0.69 -4.87
N LEU A 89 -5.84 1.94 -5.26
CA LEU A 89 -4.60 2.66 -4.97
C LEU A 89 -4.83 3.66 -3.84
N ASP A 90 -3.92 3.76 -2.88
CA ASP A 90 -3.95 4.86 -1.92
C ASP A 90 -3.51 6.16 -2.59
N SER A 91 -4.16 7.28 -2.28
CA SER A 91 -3.73 8.62 -2.69
C SER A 91 -2.28 8.99 -2.32
N ALA A 92 -1.69 8.30 -1.36
CA ALA A 92 -0.30 8.47 -0.93
C ALA A 92 0.72 7.74 -1.82
N ILE A 93 0.28 7.04 -2.87
CA ILE A 93 1.17 6.37 -3.82
C ILE A 93 2.04 7.40 -4.56
N ALA A 94 3.30 7.05 -4.82
CA ALA A 94 4.22 7.92 -5.55
C ALA A 94 3.81 8.03 -7.03
N GLU A 95 3.94 9.21 -7.62
CA GLU A 95 3.55 9.49 -9.02
C GLU A 95 4.17 8.51 -10.04
N PRO A 96 5.46 8.13 -9.97
CA PRO A 96 6.02 7.16 -10.93
C PRO A 96 5.38 5.77 -10.82
N GLU A 97 4.93 5.39 -9.62
CA GLU A 97 4.25 4.12 -9.38
C GLU A 97 2.81 4.18 -9.89
N LEU A 98 2.15 5.34 -9.77
CA LEU A 98 0.84 5.60 -10.37
C LEU A 98 0.90 5.48 -11.91
N ASP A 99 1.87 6.13 -12.55
CA ASP A 99 2.06 6.08 -14.00
C ASP A 99 2.29 4.66 -14.50
N HIS A 100 3.09 3.88 -13.77
CA HIS A 100 3.35 2.47 -14.07
C HIS A 100 2.06 1.64 -14.03
N VAL A 101 1.24 1.77 -12.97
CA VAL A 101 -0.04 1.05 -12.87
C VAL A 101 -1.01 1.50 -13.95
N ILE A 102 -1.08 2.81 -14.24
CA ILE A 102 -1.95 3.36 -15.28
C ILE A 102 -1.59 2.81 -16.66
N GLY A 103 -0.29 2.71 -16.97
CA GLY A 103 0.20 2.12 -18.22
C GLY A 103 -0.28 0.68 -18.43
N GLN A 104 -0.45 -0.08 -17.35
CA GLN A 104 -0.86 -1.48 -17.38
C GLN A 104 -2.38 -1.71 -17.46
N ILE A 105 -3.21 -0.68 -17.20
CA ILE A 105 -4.68 -0.81 -17.23
C ILE A 105 -5.17 -1.35 -18.58
N LYS A 106 -4.65 -0.80 -19.68
CA LYS A 106 -5.05 -1.19 -21.03
C LYS A 106 -4.62 -2.60 -21.39
N GLU A 107 -3.53 -3.09 -20.80
CA GLU A 107 -2.97 -4.41 -21.08
C GLU A 107 -3.72 -5.52 -20.34
N TYR A 108 -4.17 -5.24 -19.11
CA TYR A 108 -4.69 -6.26 -18.19
C TYR A 108 -6.19 -6.18 -17.90
N ASP A 109 -6.90 -5.18 -18.45
CA ASP A 109 -8.36 -5.02 -18.34
C ASP A 109 -8.89 -5.12 -16.89
N PHE A 110 -8.22 -4.40 -15.98
CA PHE A 110 -8.68 -4.25 -14.59
C PHE A 110 -9.30 -2.87 -14.35
N PHE A 111 -10.29 -2.83 -13.45
CA PHE A 111 -10.81 -1.57 -12.93
C PHE A 111 -9.82 -0.98 -11.93
N VAL A 112 -9.50 0.30 -12.04
CA VAL A 112 -8.67 1.02 -11.06
C VAL A 112 -9.45 2.16 -10.43
N THR A 113 -9.24 2.37 -9.13
CA THR A 113 -9.67 3.60 -8.46
C THR A 113 -8.66 4.01 -7.39
N ILE A 114 -8.57 5.32 -7.15
CA ILE A 114 -7.71 5.90 -6.12
C ILE A 114 -8.59 6.20 -4.91
N LEU A 115 -8.26 5.58 -3.78
CA LEU A 115 -8.85 5.85 -2.48
C LEU A 115 -8.10 7.00 -1.84
N GLY A 116 -8.73 8.17 -1.84
CA GLY A 116 -8.28 9.33 -1.06
C GLY A 116 -9.00 9.39 0.28
N SER A 117 -8.27 9.76 1.33
CA SER A 117 -8.90 10.19 2.58
C SER A 117 -9.22 11.69 2.49
N SER A 118 -10.29 12.07 1.79
CA SER A 118 -10.86 13.41 1.97
C SER A 118 -11.64 13.41 3.29
N LEU A 119 -10.93 13.52 4.41
CA LEU A 119 -11.55 13.64 5.74
C LEU A 119 -12.06 15.06 6.04
N THR A 120 -12.19 15.91 5.02
CA THR A 120 -12.97 17.15 5.10
C THR A 120 -14.36 16.88 4.52
N TRP A 121 -15.31 16.51 5.38
CA TRP A 121 -16.75 16.57 5.09
C TRP A 121 -17.35 17.71 5.91
#